data_AF-A0A0M1HRY5-F1
#
_entry.id   AF-A0A0M1HRY5-F1
#
_cell.length_a   1.000
_cell.length_b   1.000
_cell.length_c   1.000
_cell.angle_alpha   90.00
_cell.angle_beta   90.00
_cell.angle_gamma   90.00
#
_symmetry.space_group_name_H-M   'P 1'
#
loop_
_entity.id
_entity.type
_entity.pdbx_description
1 polymer ?
#
loop_
_entity_poly.entity_id
_entity_poly.type
_entity_poly.pdbx_seq_one_letter_code
_entity_poly.pdbx_strand_id
1 'polypeptide(L)'
;MLNRLNVYYNGWGETWLWGTLISSTTTTGRPNIAFEYSPEAIQRGVELSSYLLPLKGLPFRQGFPTHQMGLPGPVYDALPDG
;
A
#
# COMPACT_ATOMS: atom_id res chain seq x y z
N MET A 1 4.99 -10.54 14.20
CA MET A 1 3.62 -10.02 14.47
C MET A 1 3.03 -9.57 13.14
N LEU A 2 1.73 -9.76 12.93
CA LEU A 2 1.04 -9.28 11.71
C LEU A 2 0.31 -7.99 12.06
N ASN A 3 0.65 -6.91 11.36
CA ASN A 3 0.05 -5.60 11.52
C ASN A 3 -0.67 -5.21 10.23
N ARG A 4 -1.83 -4.56 10.36
CA ARG A 4 -2.64 -4.09 9.23
C ARG A 4 -2.97 -2.62 9.43
N LEU A 5 -2.87 -1.84 8.37
CA LEU A 5 -3.22 -0.44 8.33
C LEU A 5 -4.14 -0.20 7.13
N ASN A 6 -5.33 0.32 7.39
CA ASN A 6 -6.27 0.66 6.33
C ASN A 6 -5.85 1.99 5.69
N VAL A 7 -5.80 2.00 4.37
CA VAL A 7 -5.55 3.20 3.56
C VAL A 7 -6.89 3.64 2.99
N TYR A 8 -7.33 4.84 3.34
CA TYR A 8 -8.59 5.41 2.88
C TYR A 8 -8.36 6.44 1.80
N TYR A 9 -9.24 6.42 0.80
CA TYR A 9 -9.43 7.56 -0.08
C TYR A 9 -10.24 8.62 0.67
N ASN A 10 -9.81 9.88 0.61
CA ASN A 10 -10.47 11.03 1.24
C ASN A 10 -10.42 12.24 0.30
N GLY A 11 -11.16 12.16 -0.80
CA GLY A 11 -11.16 13.19 -1.84
C GLY A 11 -12.57 13.46 -2.36
N TRP A 12 -12.79 14.66 -2.90
CA TRP A 12 -14.08 15.05 -3.52
C TRP A 12 -15.33 14.82 -2.64
N GLY A 13 -15.19 14.93 -1.31
CA GLY A 13 -16.29 14.71 -0.37
C GLY A 13 -16.65 13.23 -0.13
N GLU A 14 -15.87 12.29 -0.69
CA GLU A 14 -16.02 10.86 -0.46
C GLU A 14 -14.95 10.32 0.48
N THR A 15 -15.34 9.35 1.31
CA THR A 15 -14.43 8.53 2.12
C THR A 15 -14.74 7.07 1.90
N TRP A 16 -13.77 6.30 1.40
CA TRP A 16 -13.92 4.87 1.18
C TRP A 16 -12.59 4.14 1.31
N LEU A 17 -12.66 2.82 1.54
CA LEU A 17 -11.46 2.00 1.76
C LEU A 17 -10.73 1.83 0.43
N TRP A 18 -9.51 2.33 0.33
CA TRP A 18 -8.69 2.21 -0.89
C TRP A 18 -7.91 0.90 -0.89
N GLY A 19 -7.33 0.54 0.24
CA GLY A 19 -6.54 -0.68 0.37
C GLY A 19 -6.05 -0.92 1.78
N THR A 20 -5.25 -1.96 1.94
CA THR A 20 -4.66 -2.35 3.23
C THR A 20 -3.15 -2.51 3.08
N LEU A 21 -2.40 -1.81 3.92
CA LEU A 21 -0.99 -2.08 4.17
C LEU A 21 -0.88 -3.19 5.20
N ILE A 22 -0.10 -4.21 4.88
CA ILE A 22 0.13 -5.37 5.74
C ILE A 22 1.62 -5.42 6.04
N SER A 23 1.99 -5.46 7.31
CA SER A 23 3.38 -5.67 7.74
C SER A 23 3.48 -6.97 8.51
N SER A 24 4.42 -7.82 8.12
CA SER A 24 4.74 -9.06 8.81
C SER A 24 6.23 -9.11 9.11
N THR A 25 6.59 -9.29 10.38
CA THR A 25 7.99 -9.54 10.75
C THR A 25 8.35 -10.97 10.40
N THR A 26 9.25 -11.15 9.42
CA THR A 26 9.78 -12.49 9.10
C THR A 26 10.76 -12.96 10.18
N THR A 27 11.05 -14.27 10.22
CA THR A 27 12.02 -14.88 11.16
C THR A 27 13.40 -14.22 11.12
N THR A 28 13.75 -13.53 10.03
CA THR A 28 15.00 -12.78 9.87
C THR A 28 14.99 -11.39 10.55
N GLY A 29 13.89 -11.01 11.21
CA GLY A 29 13.71 -9.72 11.88
C GLY A 29 13.34 -8.57 10.93
N ARG A 30 13.39 -8.78 9.61
CA ARG A 30 13.02 -7.76 8.62
C ARG A 30 11.50 -7.71 8.42
N PRO A 31 10.88 -6.51 8.46
CA PRO A 31 9.48 -6.35 8.10
C PRO A 31 9.30 -6.60 6.60
N ASN A 32 8.37 -7.50 6.27
CA ASN A 32 7.86 -7.66 4.92
C ASN A 32 6.56 -6.87 4.83
N ILE A 33 6.54 -5.89 3.94
CA ILE A 33 5.38 -5.02 3.71
C ILE A 33 4.72 -5.43 2.41
N ALA A 34 3.39 -5.57 2.47
CA ALA A 34 2.54 -5.81 1.33
C ALA A 34 1.44 -4.74 1.26
N PHE A 35 0.96 -4.46 0.05
CA PHE A 35 -0.21 -3.65 -0.18
C PHE A 35 -1.26 -4.44 -0.96
N GLU A 36 -2.51 -4.36 -0.53
CA GLU A 36 -3.65 -5.00 -1.17
C GLU A 36 -4.72 -3.94 -1.48
N TYR A 37 -5.22 -3.93 -2.72
CA TYR A 37 -6.33 -3.08 -3.10
C TYR A 37 -7.65 -3.60 -2.52
N SER A 38 -8.51 -2.69 -2.10
CA SER A 38 -9.88 -3.06 -1.74
C SER A 38 -10.70 -3.42 -2.99
N PRO A 39 -11.77 -4.22 -2.84
CA PRO A 39 -12.73 -4.44 -3.92
C PRO A 39 -13.31 -3.14 -4.48
N GLU A 40 -13.54 -2.14 -3.61
CA GLU A 40 -14.09 -0.83 -4.01
C GLU A 40 -13.10 -0.05 -4.88
N ALA A 41 -11.81 -0.07 -4.56
CA ALA A 41 -10.77 0.57 -5.38
C ALA A 41 -10.68 -0.03 -6.79
N ILE A 42 -10.77 -1.37 -6.86
CA ILE A 42 -10.78 -2.10 -8.14
C ILE A 42 -12.03 -1.74 -8.95
N GLN A 43 -13.20 -1.71 -8.31
CA GLN A 43 -14.46 -1.35 -8.96
C GLN A 43 -14.45 0.10 -9.48
N ARG A 44 -13.89 1.03 -8.69
CA ARG A 44 -13.79 2.45 -9.05
C ARG A 44 -12.67 2.74 -10.05
N GLY A 45 -11.75 1.81 -10.27
CA GLY A 45 -10.64 2.00 -11.21
C GLY A 45 -9.56 2.97 -10.71
N VAL A 46 -9.45 3.17 -9.39
CA VAL A 46 -8.55 4.17 -8.80
C VAL A 46 -7.26 3.53 -8.29
N GLU A 47 -6.15 3.88 -8.93
CA GLU A 47 -4.80 3.36 -8.65
C GLU A 47 -4.04 4.25 -7.66
N LEU A 48 -3.36 3.64 -6.69
CA LEU A 48 -2.46 4.33 -5.77
C LEU A 48 -1.20 4.88 -6.49
N SER A 49 -0.73 4.15 -7.50
CA SER A 49 0.31 4.62 -8.44
C SER A 49 0.17 3.86 -9.75
N SER A 50 -0.06 4.56 -10.85
CA SER A 50 -0.21 3.94 -12.17
C SER A 50 1.06 3.26 -12.68
N TYR A 51 2.22 3.71 -12.23
CA TYR A 51 3.52 3.17 -12.65
C TYR A 51 3.96 1.96 -11.81
N LEU A 52 3.88 2.08 -10.47
CA LEU A 52 4.45 1.08 -9.56
C LEU A 52 3.40 0.16 -8.93
N LEU A 53 2.12 0.56 -8.95
CA LEU A 53 1.01 -0.14 -8.28
C LEU A 53 -0.25 -0.16 -9.16
N PRO A 54 -0.20 -0.63 -10.41
CA PRO A 54 -1.41 -0.69 -11.22
C PRO A 54 -2.44 -1.63 -10.59
N LEU A 55 -3.74 -1.39 -10.83
CA LEU A 55 -4.81 -2.27 -10.33
C LEU A 55 -4.66 -3.69 -10.92
N LYS A 56 -4.19 -3.79 -12.16
CA LYS A 56 -3.94 -5.07 -12.84
C LYS A 56 -2.71 -5.77 -12.26
N GLY A 57 -2.83 -7.07 -11.99
CA GLY A 57 -1.73 -7.93 -11.53
C GLY A 57 -2.05 -8.67 -10.24
N LEU A 58 -1.01 -9.01 -9.46
CA LEU A 58 -1.16 -9.80 -8.24
C LEU A 58 -1.99 -9.06 -7.17
N PRO A 59 -2.85 -9.77 -6.42
CA PRO A 59 -3.67 -9.14 -5.37
C PRO A 59 -2.83 -8.49 -4.27
N PHE A 60 -1.70 -9.12 -3.92
CA PHE A 60 -0.73 -8.60 -2.97
C PHE A 60 0.48 -8.03 -3.70
N ARG A 61 0.74 -6.74 -3.48
CA ARG A 61 1.92 -6.04 -3.99
C ARG A 61 3.01 -6.06 -2.94
N GLN A 62 4.18 -6.57 -3.30
CA GLN A 62 5.32 -6.78 -2.42
C GLN A 62 6.61 -6.46 -3.18
N GLY A 63 7.76 -6.51 -2.49
CA GLY A 63 9.07 -6.32 -3.12
C GLY A 63 9.39 -4.84 -3.41
N PHE A 64 8.83 -3.94 -2.61
CA PHE A 64 9.08 -2.51 -2.72
C PHE A 64 10.57 -2.18 -2.53
N PRO A 65 11.07 -1.09 -3.14
CA PRO A 65 12.49 -0.74 -3.08
C PRO A 65 13.00 -0.54 -1.65
N THR A 66 14.19 -1.09 -1.35
CA THR A 66 14.82 -0.96 -0.02
C THR A 66 15.11 0.49 0.36
N HIS A 67 15.43 1.34 -0.63
CA HIS A 67 15.67 2.77 -0.39
C HIS A 67 14.39 3.53 0.02
N GLN A 68 13.21 2.96 -0.21
CA GLN A 68 11.90 3.47 0.27
C GLN A 68 11.47 2.74 1.56
N MET A 69 12.42 2.15 2.31
CA MET A 69 12.14 1.34 3.50
C MET A 69 11.23 0.12 3.23
N GLY A 70 11.12 -0.32 1.97
CA GLY A 70 10.18 -1.36 1.58
C GLY A 70 8.71 -0.93 1.62
N LEU A 71 8.42 0.37 1.55
CA LEU A 71 7.07 0.92 1.45
C LEU A 71 6.67 1.20 -0.01
N PRO A 72 5.36 1.22 -0.32
CA PRO A 72 4.87 1.84 -1.55
C PRO A 72 5.36 3.28 -1.68
N GLY A 73 5.76 3.70 -2.89
CA GLY A 73 6.26 5.06 -3.15
C GLY A 73 5.41 6.18 -2.54
N PRO A 74 4.10 6.26 -2.83
CA PRO A 74 3.23 7.29 -2.25
C PRO A 74 3.13 7.27 -0.71
N VAL A 75 3.37 6.13 -0.08
CA VAL A 75 3.38 6.00 1.38
C VAL A 75 4.71 6.50 1.94
N TYR A 76 5.82 6.19 1.27
CA TYR A 76 7.14 6.69 1.62
C TYR A 76 7.23 8.22 1.48
N ASP A 77 6.70 8.77 0.38
CA ASP A 77 6.70 10.20 0.09
C ASP A 77 5.84 11.02 1.09
N ALA A 78 4.97 10.36 1.86
CA ALA A 78 4.15 10.99 2.90
C ALA A 78 4.83 11.00 4.29
N LEU A 79 6.00 10.36 4.43
CA LEU A 79 6.77 10.41 5.67
C LEU A 79 7.47 11.76 5.83
N PRO A 80 7.74 12.21 7.06
CA PRO A 80 8.56 13.39 7.29
C PRO A 80 9.96 13.24 6.66
N ASP A 81 10.44 14.28 5.98
CA ASP A 81 11.76 14.29 5.33
C ASP A 81 12.94 14.30 6.32
N GLY A 82 12.72 14.73 7.56
CA GLY A 82 13.74 14.86 8.61
C GLY A 82 13.51 16.05 9.54
#